data_AF-A0A3L6ZXD9-F1
#
_entry.id   AF-A0A3L6ZXD9-F1
#
_cell.length_a   1.000
_cell.length_b   1.000
_cell.length_c   1.000
_cell.angle_alpha   90.00
_cell.angle_beta   90.00
_cell.angle_gamma   90.00
#
_symmetry.space_group_name_H-M   'P 1'
#
loop_
_entity.id
_entity.type
_entity.pdbx_description
1 polymer ?
#
loop_
_entity_poly.entity_id
_entity_poly.type
_entity_poly.pdbx_seq_one_letter_code
_entity_poly.pdbx_strand_id
1 'polypeptide(L)'
;MTTKRTPLTATALATLFAITGAIHFVRPAVFDPIVPRSLPGSSRSWTYGSGAAEWVLAAMVAHPRTRSIGGLLSAFFLLVVFPANVRTVRVLRRKPLPHRLVALVRLPLQAPLITLALRVGRDEAS
;
A
#
# COMPACT_ATOMS: atom_id res chain seq x y z
N MET A 1 -29.24 -13.46 -7.43
CA MET A 1 -27.85 -12.99 -7.23
C MET A 1 -27.77 -12.26 -5.90
N THR A 2 -27.30 -12.93 -4.84
CA THR A 2 -27.04 -12.28 -3.55
C THR A 2 -25.79 -11.43 -3.70
N THR A 3 -25.94 -10.12 -3.85
CA THR A 3 -24.83 -9.18 -3.78
C THR A 3 -24.27 -9.20 -2.36
N LYS A 4 -23.20 -9.97 -2.11
CA LYS A 4 -22.41 -9.85 -0.87
C LYS A 4 -21.94 -8.39 -0.79
N ARG A 5 -22.43 -7.63 0.20
CA ARG A 5 -21.95 -6.26 0.46
C ARG A 5 -20.47 -6.31 0.79
N THR A 6 -19.70 -5.35 0.28
CA THR A 6 -18.27 -5.23 0.62
C THR A 6 -18.14 -4.78 2.08
N PRO A 7 -17.39 -5.50 2.93
CA PRO A 7 -17.19 -5.09 4.32
C PRO A 7 -16.41 -3.77 4.38
N LEU A 8 -16.67 -2.95 5.40
CA LEU A 8 -16.03 -1.63 5.57
C LEU A 8 -14.50 -1.71 5.55
N THR A 9 -13.94 -2.79 6.10
CA THR A 9 -12.50 -3.06 6.13
C THR A 9 -11.92 -3.23 4.72
N ALA A 10 -12.61 -3.96 3.85
CA ALA A 10 -12.21 -4.13 2.45
C ALA A 10 -12.39 -2.83 1.65
N THR A 11 -13.49 -2.09 1.87
CA THR A 11 -13.68 -0.78 1.24
C THR A 11 -12.57 0.20 1.62
N ALA A 12 -12.22 0.27 2.91
CA ALA A 12 -11.15 1.14 3.40
C ALA A 12 -9.79 0.77 2.80
N LEU A 13 -9.45 -0.53 2.77
CA LEU A 13 -8.18 -1.01 2.21
C LEU A 13 -8.10 -0.79 0.70
N ALA A 14 -9.17 -1.08 -0.04
CA ALA A 14 -9.23 -0.85 -1.48
C ALA A 14 -9.14 0.65 -1.82
N THR A 15 -9.84 1.50 -1.06
CA THR A 15 -9.78 2.96 -1.24
C THR A 15 -8.38 3.50 -0.96
N LEU A 16 -7.72 3.01 0.11
CA LEU A 16 -6.34 3.37 0.43
C LEU A 16 -5.41 3.07 -0.75
N PHE A 17 -5.42 1.82 -1.25
CA PHE A 17 -4.58 1.43 -2.38
C PHE A 17 -4.91 2.15 -3.68
N ALA A 18 -6.19 2.43 -3.95
CA ALA A 18 -6.59 3.20 -5.12
C ALA A 18 -5.99 4.62 -5.09
N ILE A 19 -6.07 5.29 -3.93
CA ILE A 19 -5.53 6.63 -3.74
C ILE A 19 -3.99 6.60 -3.79
N THR A 20 -3.32 5.71 -3.05
CA THR A 20 -1.86 5.66 -3.05
C THR A 20 -1.32 5.29 -4.42
N GLY A 21 -1.96 4.34 -5.11
CA GLY A 21 -1.63 3.97 -6.49
C GLY A 21 -1.75 5.16 -7.44
N ALA A 22 -2.82 5.96 -7.32
CA ALA A 22 -2.96 7.18 -8.12
C ALA A 22 -1.84 8.20 -7.86
N ILE A 23 -1.42 8.37 -6.60
CA ILE A 23 -0.31 9.27 -6.24
C ILE A 23 1.01 8.79 -6.88
N HIS A 24 1.25 7.48 -7.00
CA HIS A 24 2.43 6.95 -7.69
C HIS A 24 2.49 7.39 -9.16
N PHE A 25 1.36 7.58 -9.84
CA PHE A 25 1.34 8.06 -11.23
C PHE A 25 1.35 9.59 -11.33
N VAL A 26 0.58 10.28 -10.49
CA VAL A 26 0.41 11.75 -10.57
C VAL A 26 1.58 12.51 -9.94
N ARG A 27 2.17 11.98 -8.85
CA ARG A 27 3.28 12.62 -8.11
C ARG A 27 4.40 11.61 -7.80
N PRO A 28 4.99 10.98 -8.83
CA PRO A 28 5.97 9.92 -8.61
C PRO A 28 7.25 10.40 -7.87
N ALA A 29 7.59 11.69 -7.96
CA ALA A 29 8.71 12.30 -7.24
C ALA A 29 8.60 12.22 -5.70
N VAL A 30 7.41 11.95 -5.15
CA VAL A 30 7.24 11.66 -3.71
C VAL A 30 7.89 10.32 -3.33
N PHE A 31 7.90 9.36 -4.24
CA PHE A 31 8.34 7.99 -3.98
C PHE A 31 9.72 7.69 -4.54
N ASP A 32 10.13 8.22 -5.70
CA ASP A 32 11.45 7.91 -6.29
C ASP A 32 12.63 7.93 -5.29
N PRO A 33 12.73 8.90 -4.35
CA PRO A 33 13.88 8.97 -3.45
C PRO A 33 13.98 7.80 -2.46
N ILE A 34 12.86 7.09 -2.24
CA ILE A 34 12.79 5.96 -1.32
C ILE A 34 13.20 4.65 -2.01
N VAL A 35 13.16 4.58 -3.35
CA VAL A 35 13.53 3.38 -4.13
C VAL A 35 15.05 3.14 -4.02
N PRO A 36 15.50 1.96 -3.56
CA PRO A 36 16.93 1.64 -3.44
C PRO A 36 17.67 1.80 -4.76
N ARG A 37 18.83 2.47 -4.74
CA ARG A 37 19.69 2.61 -5.93
C ARG A 37 20.33 1.29 -6.37
N SER A 38 20.27 0.27 -5.52
CA SER A 38 20.74 -1.09 -5.80
C SER A 38 19.78 -1.90 -6.66
N LEU A 39 18.53 -1.44 -6.84
CA LEU A 39 17.59 -2.12 -7.73
C LEU A 39 17.92 -1.81 -9.19
N PRO A 40 17.80 -2.79 -10.10
CA PRO A 40 18.01 -2.56 -11.52
C PRO A 40 16.94 -1.62 -12.09
N GLY A 41 17.31 -0.83 -13.10
CA GLY A 41 16.39 0.11 -13.76
C GLY A 41 16.26 1.45 -13.02
N SER A 42 15.26 2.24 -13.42
CA SER A 42 15.04 3.58 -12.87
C SER A 42 14.13 3.56 -11.64
N SER A 43 14.34 4.48 -10.69
CA SER A 43 13.42 4.68 -9.57
C SER A 43 11.97 4.91 -10.04
N ARG A 44 11.82 5.64 -11.16
CA ARG A 44 10.50 5.92 -11.76
C ARG A 44 9.77 4.65 -12.18
N SER A 45 10.49 3.71 -12.80
CA SER A 45 9.92 2.43 -13.23
C SER A 45 9.40 1.63 -12.03
N TRP A 46 10.15 1.59 -10.94
CA TRP A 46 9.71 0.95 -9.69
C TRP A 46 8.53 1.67 -9.05
N THR A 47 8.52 3.00 -9.06
CA THR A 47 7.39 3.81 -8.56
C THR A 47 6.10 3.51 -9.33
N TYR A 48 6.14 3.44 -10.66
CA TYR A 48 4.97 3.05 -11.45
C TYR A 48 4.60 1.58 -11.27
N GLY A 49 5.58 0.68 -11.14
CA GLY A 49 5.33 -0.74 -10.85
C GLY A 49 4.60 -0.94 -9.52
N SER A 50 5.01 -0.24 -8.47
CA SER A 50 4.31 -0.23 -7.18
C SER A 50 2.90 0.33 -7.30
N GLY A 51 2.72 1.44 -8.03
CA GLY A 51 1.39 2.03 -8.26
C GLY A 51 0.43 1.08 -8.99
N ALA A 52 0.92 0.37 -10.00
CA ALA A 52 0.15 -0.65 -10.71
C ALA A 52 -0.22 -1.83 -9.80
N ALA A 53 0.73 -2.30 -8.97
CA ALA A 53 0.47 -3.35 -8.00
C ALA A 53 -0.62 -2.94 -6.99
N GLU A 54 -0.59 -1.70 -6.47
CA GLU A 54 -1.61 -1.18 -5.58
C GLU A 54 -3.00 -1.15 -6.24
N TRP A 55 -3.11 -0.74 -7.50
CA TRP A 55 -4.40 -0.78 -8.21
C TRP A 55 -4.92 -2.20 -8.43
N VAL A 56 -4.04 -3.15 -8.75
CA VAL A 56 -4.42 -4.57 -8.82
C VAL A 56 -4.94 -5.05 -7.47
N LEU A 57 -4.23 -4.75 -6.37
CA LEU A 57 -4.65 -5.12 -5.02
C LEU A 57 -5.99 -4.47 -4.63
N ALA A 58 -6.20 -3.19 -4.99
CA ALA A 58 -7.46 -2.48 -4.77
C ALA A 58 -8.62 -3.18 -5.48
N ALA A 59 -8.45 -3.54 -6.75
CA ALA A 59 -9.45 -4.27 -7.53
C ALA A 59 -9.73 -5.66 -6.94
N MET A 60 -8.68 -6.39 -6.55
CA MET A 60 -8.81 -7.73 -5.96
C MET A 60 -9.58 -7.69 -4.64
N VAL A 61 -9.29 -6.73 -3.76
CA VAL A 61 -9.96 -6.56 -2.47
C VAL A 61 -11.41 -6.08 -2.66
N ALA A 62 -11.67 -5.20 -3.63
CA ALA A 62 -13.03 -4.74 -3.93
C ALA A 62 -13.93 -5.87 -4.42
N HIS A 63 -13.40 -6.75 -5.28
CA HIS A 63 -14.17 -7.80 -5.94
C HIS A 63 -14.35 -9.05 -5.06
N PRO A 64 -15.59 -9.49 -4.73
CA PRO A 64 -15.85 -10.55 -3.75
C PRO A 64 -15.11 -11.87 -4.02
N ARG A 65 -15.01 -12.30 -5.29
CA ARG A 65 -14.36 -13.57 -5.65
C ARG A 65 -12.85 -13.61 -5.41
N THR A 66 -12.21 -12.45 -5.38
CA THR A 66 -10.75 -12.31 -5.23
C THR A 66 -10.37 -11.70 -3.88
N ARG A 67 -11.35 -11.32 -3.06
CA ARG A 67 -11.13 -10.53 -1.84
C ARG A 67 -10.25 -11.25 -0.82
N SER A 68 -10.45 -12.55 -0.63
CA SER A 68 -9.65 -13.35 0.29
C SER A 68 -8.16 -13.34 -0.10
N ILE A 69 -7.84 -13.74 -1.33
CA ILE A 69 -6.46 -13.74 -1.83
C ILE A 69 -5.90 -12.31 -1.94
N GLY A 70 -6.73 -11.34 -2.30
CA GLY A 70 -6.38 -9.92 -2.35
C GLY A 70 -5.96 -9.38 -0.99
N GLY A 71 -6.63 -9.77 0.10
CA GLY A 71 -6.25 -9.42 1.46
C GLY A 71 -4.88 -10.00 1.86
N LEU A 72 -4.62 -11.27 1.54
CA LEU A 72 -3.32 -11.91 1.82
C LEU A 72 -2.19 -11.26 1.01
N LEU A 73 -2.39 -11.02 -0.29
CA LEU A 73 -1.41 -10.35 -1.13
C LEU A 73 -1.18 -8.90 -0.70
N SER A 74 -2.21 -8.23 -0.19
CA SER A 74 -2.09 -6.88 0.39
C SER A 74 -1.21 -6.89 1.64
N ALA A 75 -1.39 -7.86 2.53
CA ALA A 75 -0.55 -8.02 3.71
C ALA A 75 0.92 -8.28 3.32
N PHE A 76 1.15 -9.16 2.35
CA PHE A 76 2.48 -9.44 1.81
C PHE A 76 3.11 -8.18 1.17
N PHE A 77 2.36 -7.47 0.33
CA PHE A 77 2.83 -6.24 -0.31
C PHE A 77 3.20 -5.17 0.73
N LEU A 78 2.37 -4.98 1.76
CA LEU A 78 2.66 -4.07 2.87
C LEU A 78 3.94 -4.45 3.61
N LEU A 79 4.25 -5.74 3.79
CA LEU A 79 5.53 -6.17 4.36
C LEU A 79 6.71 -5.84 3.42
N VAL A 80 6.57 -6.09 2.12
CA VAL A 80 7.61 -5.83 1.12
C VAL A 80 7.95 -4.34 1.00
N VAL A 81 6.96 -3.45 1.13
CA VAL A 81 7.19 -1.99 1.06
C VAL A 81 7.60 -1.37 2.41
N PHE A 82 7.59 -2.12 3.52
CA PHE A 82 8.00 -1.61 4.84
C PHE A 82 9.43 -1.04 4.85
N PRO A 83 10.46 -1.67 4.25
CA PRO A 83 11.80 -1.09 4.17
C PRO A 83 11.83 0.28 3.46
N ALA A 84 10.99 0.48 2.43
CA ALA A 84 10.85 1.76 1.74
C ALA A 84 10.25 2.84 2.66
N ASN A 85 9.28 2.48 3.49
CA ASN A 85 8.71 3.37 4.50
C ASN A 85 9.72 3.75 5.59
N VAL A 86 10.55 2.79 6.05
CA VAL A 86 11.67 3.09 6.96
C VAL A 86 12.67 4.05 6.30
N ARG A 87 12.98 3.85 5.02
CA ARG A 87 13.89 4.74 4.28
C ARG A 87 13.33 6.16 4.13
N THR A 88 12.02 6.32 4.06
CA THR A 88 11.35 7.63 4.00
C THR A 88 11.74 8.52 5.19
N VAL A 89 11.86 7.96 6.39
CA VAL A 89 12.31 8.70 7.60
C VAL A 89 13.72 9.27 7.39
N ARG A 90 14.62 8.50 6.79
CA ARG A 90 15.99 8.96 6.50
C ARG A 90 16.01 10.07 5.44
N VAL A 91 15.21 9.92 4.38
CA VAL A 91 15.09 10.89 3.28
C VAL A 91 14.51 12.23 3.77
N LEU A 92 13.48 12.19 4.61
CA LEU A 92 12.78 13.38 5.10
C LEU A 92 13.40 14.00 6.35
N ARG A 93 14.53 13.47 6.86
CA ARG A 93 15.19 13.94 8.10
C ARG A 93 15.48 15.44 8.15
N ARG A 94 15.77 16.06 6.99
CA ARG A 94 16.07 17.50 6.85
C ARG A 94 14.88 18.34 6.38
N LYS A 95 13.69 17.74 6.22
CA LYS A 95 12.47 18.46 5.79
C LYS A 95 11.73 19.08 6.99
N PRO A 96 10.81 20.03 6.76
CA PRO A 96 9.99 20.62 7.81
C PRO A 96 9.27 19.58 8.68
N LEU A 97 8.97 19.93 9.94
CA LEU A 97 8.39 19.03 10.93
C LEU A 97 7.19 18.21 10.43
N PRO A 98 6.20 18.77 9.70
CA PRO A 98 5.04 18.00 9.24
C PRO A 98 5.41 16.78 8.38
N HIS A 99 6.41 16.92 7.49
CA HIS A 99 6.85 15.82 6.62
C HIS A 99 7.50 14.69 7.42
N ARG A 100 8.26 15.05 8.46
CA ARG A 100 8.92 14.09 9.35
C ARG A 100 7.89 13.34 10.19
N LEU A 101 6.89 14.05 10.72
CA LEU A 101 5.81 13.44 11.50
C LEU A 101 5.03 12.43 10.66
N VAL A 102 4.67 12.78 9.41
CA VAL A 102 4.01 11.83 8.50
C VAL A 102 4.85 10.57 8.29
N ALA A 103 6.16 10.71 8.06
CA ALA A 103 7.05 9.57 7.89
C ALA A 103 7.11 8.68 9.14
N LEU A 104 7.16 9.29 10.32
CA LEU A 104 7.23 8.57 11.60
C LEU A 104 5.92 7.86 11.91
N VAL A 105 4.76 8.50 11.70
CA VAL A 105 3.43 7.92 11.95
C VAL A 105 3.13 6.75 11.01
N ARG A 106 3.65 6.78 9.78
CA ARG A 106 3.45 5.67 8.82
C ARG A 106 4.03 4.34 9.31
N LEU A 107 5.11 4.35 10.09
CA LEU A 107 5.74 3.12 10.58
C LEU A 107 4.83 2.31 11.52
N PRO A 108 4.32 2.85 12.64
CA PRO A 108 3.41 2.12 13.50
C PRO A 108 2.06 1.84 12.82
N LEU A 109 1.62 2.70 11.90
CA LEU A 109 0.37 2.49 11.14
C LEU A 109 0.43 1.27 10.20
N GLN A 110 1.61 0.77 9.88
CA GLN A 110 1.74 -0.40 9.01
C GLN A 110 1.23 -1.69 9.65
N ALA A 111 1.41 -1.86 10.97
CA ALA A 111 0.93 -3.02 11.70
C ALA A 111 -0.61 -3.18 11.68
N PRO A 112 -1.42 -2.14 11.98
CA PRO A 112 -2.87 -2.25 11.88
C PRO A 112 -3.33 -2.43 10.42
N LEU A 113 -2.65 -1.85 9.42
CA LEU A 113 -2.97 -2.07 8.00
C LEU A 113 -2.71 -3.52 7.56
N ILE A 114 -1.60 -4.11 7.98
CA ILE A 114 -1.31 -5.54 7.74
C ILE A 114 -2.37 -6.41 8.41
N THR A 115 -2.72 -6.10 9.67
CA THR A 115 -3.76 -6.83 10.40
C THR A 115 -5.12 -6.72 9.71
N LEU A 116 -5.48 -5.54 9.22
CA LEU A 116 -6.70 -5.30 8.45
C LEU A 116 -6.72 -6.14 7.17
N ALA A 117 -5.62 -6.17 6.42
CA ALA A 117 -5.46 -6.96 5.21
C ALA A 117 -5.61 -8.47 5.47
N LEU A 118 -5.01 -8.98 6.56
CA LEU A 118 -5.17 -10.38 6.97
C LEU A 118 -6.61 -10.71 7.38
N ARG A 119 -7.33 -9.80 8.05
CA ARG A 119 -8.76 -9.98 8.37
C ARG A 119 -9.62 -10.06 7.11
N VAL A 120 -9.43 -9.13 6.17
CA VAL A 120 -10.08 -9.18 4.85
C VAL A 120 -9.82 -10.51 4.14
N GLY A 121 -8.61 -11.06 4.29
CA GLY A 121 -8.25 -12.37 3.76
C GLY A 121 -9.02 -13.54 4.37
N ARG A 122 -9.20 -13.53 5.69
CA ARG A 122 -9.82 -14.60 6.48
C ARG A 122 -11.35 -14.58 6.42
N ASP A 123 -11.96 -13.41 6.53
CA ASP A 123 -13.41 -13.25 6.66
C ASP A 123 -14.17 -13.67 5.38
N GLU A 124 -13.50 -13.71 4.24
CA GLU A 124 -14.09 -14.17 2.96
C GLU A 124 -13.75 -15.61 2.58
N ALA A 125 -12.75 -16.20 3.24
CA ALA A 125 -12.42 -17.62 3.08
C ALA A 125 -13.29 -18.51 3.97
N SER A 126 -13.98 -17.92 4.95
CA SER A 126 -14.88 -18.57 5.90
C SER A 126 -16.33 -18.49 5.42
#